data_AF-A0A937TER3-F1
#
_entry.id   AF-A0A937TER3-F1
#
_cell.length_a   1.000
_cell.length_b   1.000
_cell.length_c   1.000
_cell.angle_alpha   90.00
_cell.angle_beta   90.00
_cell.angle_gamma   90.00
#
_symmetry.space_group_name_H-M   'P 1'
#
loop_
_entity.id
_entity.type
_entity.pdbx_description
1 polymer ?
#
loop_
_entity_poly.entity_id
_entity_poly.type
_entity_poly.pdbx_seq_one_letter_code
_entity_poly.pdbx_strand_id
1 'polypeptide(L)'
;MKDKIPCPSPTEFGSMPLDPIYAWGIVLEPVETLIERTSGFIEQLAREAYERGDEFDYEDEVLERRFLAFFDRMVQEGTLTRRADADPAMGRRILGPRRWLRAQRIRINRLVAHWREHGG
;
A
#
# COMPACT_ATOMS: atom_id res chain seq x y z
N MET A 1 2.07 6.14 -33.36
CA MET A 1 1.77 6.59 -31.99
C MET A 1 2.14 5.43 -31.09
N LYS A 2 3.11 5.61 -30.18
CA LYS A 2 3.45 4.57 -29.20
C LYS A 2 2.29 4.52 -28.21
N ASP A 3 1.49 3.47 -28.27
CA ASP A 3 0.52 3.14 -27.23
C ASP A 3 1.27 3.10 -25.90
N LYS A 4 1.04 4.11 -25.06
CA LYS A 4 1.48 4.06 -23.67
C LYS A 4 0.68 2.91 -23.05
N ILE A 5 1.32 1.75 -22.92
CA ILE A 5 0.79 0.65 -22.11
C ILE A 5 0.46 1.30 -20.76
N PRO A 6 -0.82 1.35 -20.33
CA PRO A 6 -1.14 1.91 -19.04
C PRO A 6 -0.34 1.10 -18.03
N CYS A 7 0.49 1.76 -17.21
CA CYS A 7 1.04 1.10 -16.04
C CYS A 7 -0.18 0.57 -15.26
N PRO A 8 -0.29 -0.75 -15.07
CA PRO A 8 -1.40 -1.30 -14.32
C PRO A 8 -1.40 -0.63 -12.95
N SER A 9 -2.51 0.03 -12.62
CA SER A 9 -2.64 0.76 -11.37
C SER A 9 -2.52 -0.25 -10.23
N PRO A 10 -1.91 0.11 -9.09
CA PRO A 10 -1.81 -0.78 -7.94
C PRO A 10 -3.18 -1.37 -7.61
N THR A 11 -4.27 -0.62 -7.74
CA THR A 11 -5.65 -1.07 -7.57
C THR A 11 -6.04 -2.28 -8.42
N GLU A 12 -5.50 -2.41 -9.64
CA GLU A 12 -5.79 -3.52 -10.57
C GLU A 12 -5.08 -4.84 -10.20
N PHE A 13 -4.04 -4.80 -9.35
CA PHE A 13 -3.25 -5.99 -9.01
C PHE A 13 -3.83 -6.90 -7.91
N GLY A 14 -5.04 -6.63 -7.44
CA GLY A 14 -5.73 -7.55 -6.53
C GLY A 14 -6.85 -6.91 -5.71
N SER A 15 -7.88 -7.72 -5.46
CA SER A 15 -9.09 -7.46 -4.67
C SER A 15 -8.87 -7.19 -3.17
N MET A 16 -7.63 -6.92 -2.74
CA MET A 16 -7.29 -6.73 -1.33
C MET A 16 -7.41 -5.25 -0.92
N PRO A 17 -8.02 -4.94 0.24
CA PRO A 17 -8.27 -3.57 0.65
C PRO A 17 -6.97 -2.85 1.00
N LEU A 18 -6.85 -1.58 0.58
CA LEU A 18 -5.75 -0.68 0.96
C LEU A 18 -6.01 0.03 2.29
N ASP A 19 -7.21 -0.09 2.84
CA ASP A 19 -7.60 0.58 4.06
C ASP A 19 -6.97 -0.08 5.31
N PRO A 20 -6.25 0.67 6.17
CA PRO A 20 -5.63 0.14 7.39
C PRO A 20 -6.64 -0.37 8.43
N ILE A 21 -7.94 -0.09 8.29
CA ILE A 21 -8.98 -0.63 9.17
C ILE A 21 -8.97 -2.16 9.20
N TYR A 22 -8.66 -2.81 8.07
CA TYR A 22 -8.63 -4.28 7.97
C TYR A 22 -7.40 -4.91 8.63
N ALA A 23 -6.38 -4.12 8.95
CA ALA A 23 -5.17 -4.57 9.59
C ALA A 23 -5.15 -4.19 11.07
N TRP A 24 -5.31 -2.90 11.36
CA TRP A 24 -5.09 -2.33 12.69
C TRP A 24 -6.35 -1.76 13.33
N GLY A 25 -7.49 -1.71 12.61
CA GLY A 25 -8.70 -1.02 13.08
C GLY A 25 -8.58 0.51 13.01
N ILE A 26 -7.50 1.04 12.42
CA ILE A 26 -7.30 2.48 12.27
C ILE A 26 -8.27 3.00 11.21
N VAL A 27 -9.06 4.01 11.59
CA VAL A 27 -10.05 4.63 10.69
C VAL A 27 -9.52 5.97 10.23
N LEU A 28 -9.31 6.12 8.93
CA LEU A 28 -8.82 7.34 8.29
C LEU A 28 -9.80 7.82 7.23
N GLU A 29 -10.07 9.13 7.23
CA GLU A 29 -10.99 9.78 6.29
C GLU A 29 -10.31 10.96 5.61
N PRO A 30 -10.72 11.35 4.38
CA PRO A 30 -11.69 10.64 3.54
C PRO A 30 -11.10 9.38 2.90
N VAL A 31 -11.92 8.32 2.80
CA VAL A 31 -11.48 6.98 2.33
C VAL A 31 -10.94 7.04 0.90
N GLU A 32 -11.56 7.81 0.00
CA GLU A 32 -11.10 7.94 -1.39
C GLU A 32 -9.66 8.47 -1.46
N THR A 33 -9.36 9.54 -0.72
CA THR A 33 -8.01 10.09 -0.62
C THR A 33 -7.04 9.10 0.04
N LEU A 34 -7.48 8.37 1.06
CA LEU A 34 -6.67 7.30 1.66
C LEU A 34 -6.28 6.24 0.62
N ILE A 35 -7.23 5.74 -0.18
CA ILE A 35 -6.99 4.72 -1.19
C ILE A 35 -6.02 5.26 -2.27
N GLU A 36 -6.26 6.47 -2.78
CA GLU A 36 -5.40 7.12 -3.77
C GLU A 36 -3.97 7.30 -3.25
N ARG A 37 -3.82 7.88 -2.06
CA ARG A 37 -2.51 8.14 -1.45
C ARG A 37 -1.77 6.85 -1.13
N THR A 38 -2.46 5.82 -0.64
CA THR A 38 -1.86 4.52 -0.35
C THR A 38 -1.41 3.82 -1.64
N SER A 39 -2.18 3.92 -2.72
CA SER A 39 -1.79 3.44 -4.05
C SER A 39 -0.49 4.10 -4.52
N GLY A 40 -0.41 5.43 -4.43
CA GLY A 40 0.80 6.18 -4.78
C GLY A 40 2.01 5.81 -3.91
N PHE A 41 1.80 5.56 -2.62
CA PHE A 41 2.87 5.11 -1.73
C PHE A 41 3.38 3.70 -2.09
N ILE A 42 2.49 2.80 -2.49
CA ILE A 42 2.85 1.46 -3.00
C ILE A 42 3.70 1.58 -4.27
N GLU A 43 3.32 2.46 -5.21
CA GLU A 43 4.12 2.73 -6.42
C GLU A 43 5.49 3.30 -6.06
N GLN A 44 5.56 4.24 -5.11
CA GLN A 44 6.83 4.79 -4.64
C GLN A 44 7.73 3.68 -4.07
N LEU A 45 7.19 2.81 -3.22
CA LEU A 45 7.94 1.68 -2.66
C LEU A 45 8.43 0.71 -3.74
N ALA A 46 7.60 0.44 -4.75
CA ALA A 46 8.01 -0.34 -5.91
C ALA A 46 9.13 0.35 -6.69
N ARG A 47 9.04 1.67 -6.86
CA ARG A 47 10.02 2.46 -7.62
C ARG A 47 11.38 2.45 -6.92
N GLU A 48 11.39 2.66 -5.60
CA GLU A 48 12.59 2.56 -4.77
C GLU A 48 13.28 1.20 -4.93
N ALA A 49 12.51 0.11 -4.99
CA ALA A 49 13.04 -1.24 -5.15
C ALA A 49 13.59 -1.49 -6.56
N TYR A 50 12.82 -1.07 -7.58
CA TYR A 50 13.21 -1.15 -8.97
C TYR A 50 14.53 -0.42 -9.22
N GLU A 51 14.67 0.82 -8.72
CA GLU A 51 15.86 1.65 -8.90
C GLU A 51 17.09 1.11 -8.16
N ARG A 52 16.91 0.41 -7.04
CA ARG A 52 18.00 -0.28 -6.34
C ARG A 52 18.48 -1.54 -7.05
N GLY A 53 17.69 -2.09 -7.97
CA GLY A 53 17.98 -3.35 -8.64
C GLY A 53 17.67 -4.59 -7.79
N ASP A 54 17.15 -4.43 -6.57
CA ASP A 54 16.87 -5.50 -5.64
C ASP A 54 15.42 -5.99 -5.71
N GLU A 55 15.18 -7.24 -5.30
CA GLU A 55 13.82 -7.71 -5.02
C GLU A 55 13.25 -6.96 -3.79
N PHE A 56 11.94 -6.68 -3.78
CA PHE A 56 11.34 -6.01 -2.62
C PHE A 56 11.18 -7.01 -1.47
N ASP A 57 12.19 -7.06 -0.61
CA ASP A 57 12.30 -8.00 0.51
C ASP A 57 12.34 -7.32 1.90
N TYR A 58 11.54 -6.26 2.08
CA TYR A 58 11.41 -5.66 3.40
C TYR A 58 10.67 -6.60 4.36
N GLU A 59 11.25 -6.89 5.51
CA GLU A 59 10.61 -7.59 6.63
C GLU A 59 9.27 -6.96 7.02
N ASP A 60 8.34 -7.76 7.56
CA ASP A 60 6.98 -7.32 7.92
C ASP A 60 7.04 -6.11 8.86
N GLU A 61 7.95 -6.12 9.84
CA GLU A 61 8.14 -5.06 10.84
C GLU A 61 8.68 -3.75 10.23
N VAL A 62 9.51 -3.84 9.19
CA VAL A 62 10.01 -2.65 8.47
C VAL A 62 8.89 -2.08 7.60
N LEU A 63 8.16 -2.95 6.90
CA LEU A 63 7.06 -2.54 6.04
C LEU A 63 5.90 -1.94 6.86
N GLU A 64 5.58 -2.52 8.01
CA GLU A 64 4.59 -2.00 8.95
C GLU A 64 4.93 -0.59 9.41
N ARG A 65 6.17 -0.37 9.87
CA ARG A 65 6.64 0.95 10.30
C ARG A 65 6.54 1.98 9.19
N ARG A 66 6.85 1.61 7.94
CA ARG A 66 6.72 2.50 6.78
C ARG A 66 5.28 2.90 6.52
N PHE A 67 4.34 1.96 6.53
CA PHE A 67 2.92 2.26 6.32
C PHE A 67 2.32 3.09 7.46
N LEU A 68 2.60 2.73 8.72
CA LEU A 68 2.09 3.50 9.86
C LEU A 68 2.65 4.93 9.88
N ALA A 69 3.95 5.10 9.63
CA ALA A 69 4.56 6.43 9.53
C ALA A 69 4.00 7.24 8.36
N PHE A 70 3.70 6.59 7.23
CA PHE A 70 3.04 7.22 6.10
C PHE A 70 1.63 7.72 6.47
N PHE A 71 0.81 6.90 7.11
CA PHE A 71 -0.53 7.31 7.55
C PHE A 71 -0.48 8.43 8.59
N ASP A 72 0.41 8.34 9.58
CA ASP A 72 0.59 9.38 10.59
C ASP A 72 1.00 10.70 9.94
N ARG A 73 1.90 10.67 8.95
CA ARG A 73 2.27 11.85 8.17
C ARG A 73 1.07 12.46 7.44
N MET A 74 0.24 11.64 6.78
CA MET A 74 -0.96 12.13 6.10
C MET A 74 -1.95 12.79 7.06
N VAL A 75 -2.04 12.30 8.30
CA VAL A 75 -2.86 12.92 9.35
C VAL A 75 -2.24 14.23 9.84
N GLN A 76 -0.93 14.26 10.07
CA GLN A 76 -0.21 15.48 10.49
C GLN A 76 -0.28 16.60 9.45
N GLU A 77 -0.23 16.26 8.16
CA GLU A 77 -0.36 17.20 7.06
C GLU A 77 -1.81 17.69 6.83
N GLY A 78 -2.80 17.10 7.53
CA GLY A 78 -4.22 17.41 7.36
C GLY A 78 -4.84 16.81 6.10
N THR A 79 -4.11 15.96 5.37
CA THR A 79 -4.61 15.23 4.19
C THR A 79 -5.65 14.19 4.60
N LEU A 80 -5.44 13.54 5.74
CA LEU A 80 -6.37 12.59 6.34
C LEU A 80 -6.76 13.04 7.76
N THR A 81 -7.93 12.64 8.19
CA THR A 81 -8.43 12.78 9.56
C THR A 81 -8.50 11.41 10.20
N ARG A 82 -7.85 11.23 11.34
CA ARG A 82 -8.00 10.02 12.16
C ARG A 82 -9.31 10.10 12.95
N ARG A 83 -10.13 9.05 12.84
CA ARG A 83 -11.33 8.86 13.66
C ARG A 83 -11.04 7.91 14.82
N ALA A 84 -12.04 7.71 15.67
CA ALA A 84 -11.96 6.67 16.69
C ALA A 84 -11.70 5.32 16.01
N ASP A 85 -10.72 4.58 16.54
CA ASP A 85 -10.36 3.28 15.99
C ASP A 85 -11.56 2.32 16.10
N ALA A 86 -11.80 1.55 15.04
CA ALA A 86 -12.86 0.56 14.99
C ALA A 86 -12.44 -0.71 15.74
N ASP A 87 -13.41 -1.45 16.30
CA ASP A 87 -13.13 -2.75 16.92
C ASP A 87 -12.42 -3.67 15.90
N PRO A 88 -11.16 -4.05 16.16
CA PRO A 88 -10.40 -4.90 15.26
C PRO A 88 -11.03 -6.27 15.06
N ALA A 89 -12.00 -6.70 15.87
CA ALA A 89 -12.65 -8.00 15.79
C ALA A 89 -13.17 -8.32 14.37
N MET A 90 -13.65 -7.32 13.63
CA MET A 90 -14.10 -7.52 12.24
C MET A 90 -12.91 -7.56 11.25
N GLY A 91 -11.99 -6.60 11.32
CA GLY A 91 -10.84 -6.48 10.40
C GLY A 91 -9.77 -7.57 10.60
N ARG A 92 -9.37 -7.87 11.85
CA ARG A 92 -8.39 -8.91 12.20
C ARG A 92 -8.83 -10.31 11.78
N ARG A 93 -10.14 -10.60 11.82
CA ARG A 93 -10.69 -11.87 11.30
C ARG A 93 -10.43 -12.01 9.80
N ILE A 94 -10.57 -10.92 9.04
CA ILE A 94 -10.46 -10.91 7.58
C ILE A 94 -8.99 -10.93 7.12
N LEU A 95 -8.17 -9.96 7.51
CA LEU A 95 -6.75 -9.87 7.12
C LEU A 95 -5.83 -9.80 8.34
N GLY A 96 -5.98 -8.80 9.21
CA GLY A 96 -4.99 -8.50 10.24
C GLY A 96 -3.64 -8.04 9.66
N PRO A 97 -2.72 -7.51 10.50
CA PRO A 97 -1.54 -6.78 10.00
C PRO A 97 -0.65 -7.62 9.09
N ARG A 98 -0.29 -8.84 9.51
CA ARG A 98 0.62 -9.70 8.75
C ARG A 98 0.10 -10.07 7.35
N ARG A 99 -1.19 -10.44 7.23
CA ARG A 99 -1.75 -10.79 5.90
C ARG A 99 -1.90 -9.55 5.03
N TRP A 100 -2.25 -8.41 5.62
CA TRP A 100 -2.33 -7.14 4.91
C TRP A 100 -0.96 -6.71 4.36
N LEU A 101 0.08 -6.75 5.18
CA LEU A 101 1.46 -6.42 4.79
C LEU A 101 1.99 -7.38 3.72
N ARG A 102 1.75 -8.69 3.89
CA ARG A 102 2.10 -9.69 2.88
C ARG A 102 1.41 -9.42 1.54
N ALA A 103 0.15 -9.00 1.56
CA ALA A 103 -0.57 -8.64 0.34
C ALA A 103 0.05 -7.44 -0.36
N GLN A 104 0.40 -6.38 0.38
CA GLN A 104 1.05 -5.22 -0.22
C GLN A 104 2.46 -5.57 -0.73
N ARG A 105 3.22 -6.42 -0.02
CA ARG A 105 4.51 -6.92 -0.51
C ARG A 105 4.36 -7.63 -1.86
N ILE A 106 3.37 -8.52 -1.99
CA ILE A 106 3.09 -9.21 -3.26
C ILE A 106 2.72 -8.20 -4.36
N ARG A 107 1.90 -7.19 -4.05
CA ARG A 107 1.50 -6.15 -5.00
C ARG A 107 2.70 -5.34 -5.48
N ILE A 108 3.59 -4.95 -4.56
CA ILE A 108 4.83 -4.21 -4.86
C ILE A 108 5.77 -5.05 -5.73
N ASN A 109 6.02 -6.32 -5.36
CA ASN A 109 6.86 -7.21 -6.15
C ASN A 109 6.32 -7.43 -7.58
N ARG A 110 5.00 -7.52 -7.74
CA ARG A 110 4.37 -7.60 -9.06
C ARG A 110 4.60 -6.35 -9.91
N LEU A 111 4.49 -5.16 -9.31
CA LEU A 111 4.80 -3.89 -9.99
C LEU A 111 6.26 -3.82 -10.44
N VAL A 112 7.18 -4.19 -9.55
CA VAL A 112 8.63 -4.23 -9.86
C VAL A 112 8.91 -5.21 -11.00
N ALA A 113 8.36 -6.43 -10.93
CA ALA A 113 8.52 -7.44 -11.97
C ALA A 113 7.98 -6.95 -13.32
N HIS A 114 6.79 -6.35 -13.33
CA HIS A 114 6.19 -5.79 -14.53
C HIS A 114 7.09 -4.72 -15.19
N TRP A 115 7.63 -3.78 -14.41
CA TRP A 115 8.55 -2.76 -14.93
C TRP A 115 9.89 -3.32 -15.42
N ARG A 116 10.38 -4.41 -14.80
CA ARG A 116 11.59 -5.11 -15.28
C ARG A 116 11.35 -5.80 -16.62
N GLU A 117 10.19 -6.41 -16.79
CA GLU A 117 9.82 -7.12 -18.02
C GLU A 117 9.51 -6.17 -19.19
N HIS A 118 8.90 -5.01 -18.91
CA HIS A 118 8.36 -4.12 -19.96
C HIS A 118 9.24 -2.91 -20.27
N GLY A 119 10.34 -2.72 -19.53
CA GLY A 119 11.26 -1.58 -19.69
C GLY A 119 10.62 -0.27 -19.23
N GLY A 120 11.12 0.28 -18.12
CA GLY A 120 10.71 1.59 -17.62
C GLY A 120 10.90 2.73 -18.62
#